data_AF-A0A0S7ZWH6-F1
#
_entry.id   AF-A0A0S7ZWH6-F1
#
_cell.length_a   1.000
_cell.length_b   1.000
_cell.length_c   1.000
_cell.angle_alpha   90.00
_cell.angle_beta   90.00
_cell.angle_gamma   90.00
#
_symmetry.space_group_name_H-M   'P 1'
#
loop_
_entity.id
_entity.type
_entity.pdbx_description
1 polymer ?
#
loop_
_entity_poly.entity_id
_entity_poly.type
_entity_poly.pdbx_seq_one_letter_code
_entity_poly.pdbx_strand_id
1 'polypeptide(L)'
;LFYGMLLTAQELLLPTPDNQKVLINVKKRLQTLRSYVRIYFWLDQQRLNEIHRYRSEEFGTDAVNLFNIYPETIPEWIDGWVPEDSGYFVGNLGPGRMDFRFFAFGNLLSILFGLATEDQSRQLMNLYLERWDELVGAMPVKLVFPAVKGEKWAYTTGSDPKNVPWSYHNGGHWPCLVWAFVGAAIRTGHHHLGHKILEMVMQKLPKDQWPEYYDGKTGTLIGRRANFYQPWSAAATIVAHRFLHDQDSEKVFQSITFGS
;
A
#
# COMPACT_ATOMS: atom_id res chain seq x y z
N LEU A 1 -3.06 8.32 3.11
CA LEU A 1 -4.20 9.28 3.00
C LEU A 1 -4.09 10.42 4.00
N PHE A 2 -4.12 10.20 5.33
CA PHE A 2 -4.04 11.30 6.30
C PHE A 2 -2.80 12.20 6.11
N TYR A 3 -1.63 11.61 5.88
CA TYR A 3 -0.42 12.37 5.55
C TYR A 3 -0.58 13.25 4.29
N GLY A 4 -1.15 12.70 3.20
CA GLY A 4 -1.44 13.45 1.97
C GLY A 4 -2.42 14.60 2.21
N MET A 5 -3.47 14.40 3.01
CA MET A 5 -4.41 15.48 3.37
C MET A 5 -3.72 16.60 4.15
N LEU A 6 -2.76 16.28 5.03
CA LEU A 6 -2.00 17.29 5.75
C LEU A 6 -1.07 18.09 4.84
N LEU A 7 -0.44 17.44 3.84
CA LEU A 7 0.34 18.14 2.80
C LEU A 7 -0.55 19.13 2.05
N THR A 8 -1.70 18.67 1.57
CA THR A 8 -2.67 19.52 0.86
C THR A 8 -3.18 20.66 1.75
N ALA A 9 -3.47 20.39 3.02
CA ALA A 9 -3.89 21.44 3.95
C ALA A 9 -2.79 22.49 4.19
N GLN A 10 -1.52 22.08 4.22
CA GLN A 10 -0.39 23.00 4.35
C GLN A 10 -0.26 23.92 3.13
N GLU A 11 -0.55 23.41 1.94
CA GLU A 11 -0.47 24.16 0.68
C GLU A 11 -1.66 25.09 0.45
N LEU A 12 -2.88 24.61 0.73
CA LEU A 12 -4.12 25.31 0.35
C LEU A 12 -4.66 26.26 1.42
N LEU A 13 -4.29 26.09 2.70
CA LEU A 13 -4.76 26.98 3.76
C LEU A 13 -4.03 28.33 3.71
N LEU A 14 -4.81 29.41 3.57
CA LEU A 14 -4.29 30.77 3.60
C LEU A 14 -3.68 31.09 4.98
N PRO A 15 -2.53 31.80 5.04
CA PRO A 15 -1.85 32.16 6.29
C PRO A 15 -2.54 33.36 6.98
N THR A 16 -3.80 33.19 7.37
CA THR A 16 -4.57 34.18 8.13
C THR A 16 -4.41 33.96 9.65
N PRO A 17 -4.70 34.99 10.49
CA PRO A 17 -4.70 34.83 11.95
C PRO A 17 -5.56 33.65 12.43
N ASP A 18 -6.73 33.44 11.81
CA ASP A 18 -7.65 32.35 12.15
C ASP A 18 -7.07 30.96 11.87
N ASN A 19 -6.26 30.84 10.81
CA ASN A 19 -5.65 29.58 10.38
C ASN A 19 -4.30 29.29 11.04
N GLN A 20 -3.67 30.27 11.70
CA GLN A 20 -2.30 30.16 12.20
C GLN A 20 -2.09 28.94 13.11
N LYS A 21 -3.03 28.69 14.04
CA LYS A 21 -2.96 27.54 14.95
C LYS A 21 -3.07 26.21 14.20
N VAL A 22 -3.93 26.15 13.18
CA VAL A 22 -4.10 24.95 12.35
C VAL A 22 -2.84 24.67 11.56
N LEU A 23 -2.26 25.68 10.89
CA LEU A 23 -1.02 25.54 10.12
C LEU A 23 0.16 25.06 10.98
N ILE A 24 0.31 25.59 12.20
CA ILE A 24 1.33 25.13 13.15
C ILE A 24 1.12 23.64 13.50
N ASN A 25 -0.13 23.24 13.78
CA ASN A 25 -0.46 21.86 14.12
C ASN A 25 -0.26 20.91 12.93
N VAL A 26 -0.61 21.33 11.72
CA VAL A 26 -0.38 20.58 10.48
C VAL A 26 1.11 20.30 10.31
N LYS A 27 1.96 21.34 10.41
CA LYS A 27 3.42 21.19 10.29
C LYS A 27 4.00 20.23 11.33
N LYS A 28 3.62 20.37 12.60
CA LYS A 28 4.05 19.48 13.69
C LYS A 28 3.60 18.04 13.46
N ARG A 29 2.35 17.84 13.05
CA ARG A 29 1.78 16.51 12.81
C ARG A 29 2.40 15.84 11.59
N LEU A 30 2.68 16.58 10.52
CA LEU A 30 3.38 16.07 9.33
C LEU A 30 4.73 15.48 9.69
N GLN A 31 5.56 16.24 10.42
CA GLN A 31 6.88 15.78 10.84
C GLN A 31 6.79 14.53 11.72
N THR A 32 5.93 14.56 12.73
CA THR A 32 5.77 13.44 13.68
C THR A 32 5.24 12.18 12.97
N LEU A 33 4.22 12.33 12.13
CA LEU A 33 3.60 11.22 11.40
C LEU A 33 4.59 10.60 10.40
N ARG A 34 5.38 11.43 9.70
CA ARG A 34 6.39 10.96 8.76
C ARG A 34 7.43 10.08 9.46
N SER A 35 8.03 10.57 10.54
CA SER A 35 9.02 9.78 11.29
C SER A 35 8.39 8.51 11.88
N TYR A 36 7.20 8.64 12.47
CA TYR A 36 6.50 7.51 13.09
C TYR A 36 6.23 6.38 12.09
N VAL A 37 5.64 6.69 10.92
CA VAL A 37 5.34 5.67 9.91
C VAL A 37 6.63 5.08 9.31
N ARG A 38 7.63 5.92 8.99
CA ARG A 38 8.91 5.45 8.44
C ARG A 38 9.65 4.47 9.35
N ILE A 39 9.59 4.67 10.66
CA ILE A 39 10.32 3.87 11.64
C ILE A 39 9.53 2.64 12.07
N TYR A 40 8.25 2.83 12.43
CA TYR A 40 7.50 1.78 13.12
C TYR A 40 6.65 0.92 12.21
N PHE A 41 6.23 1.44 11.04
CA PHE A 41 5.44 0.66 10.08
C PHE A 41 6.29 -0.03 9.03
N TRP A 42 7.52 0.45 8.80
CA TRP A 42 8.40 -0.18 7.82
C TRP A 42 8.81 -1.58 8.27
N LEU A 43 8.78 -2.53 7.34
CA LEU A 43 9.22 -3.90 7.53
C LEU A 43 10.03 -4.33 6.31
N ASP A 44 11.31 -4.55 6.55
CA ASP A 44 12.26 -5.27 5.69
C ASP A 44 12.82 -6.46 6.49
N GLN A 45 13.74 -7.21 5.90
CA GLN A 45 14.35 -8.36 6.56
C GLN A 45 15.13 -7.99 7.83
N GLN A 46 15.82 -6.85 7.84
CA GLN A 46 16.54 -6.38 9.02
C GLN A 46 15.56 -6.10 10.17
N ARG A 47 14.50 -5.35 9.88
CA ARG A 47 13.49 -4.99 10.87
C ARG A 47 12.71 -6.20 11.36
N LEU A 48 12.43 -7.16 10.49
CA LEU A 48 11.81 -8.44 10.88
C LEU A 48 12.71 -9.21 11.86
N ASN A 49 14.03 -9.27 11.59
CA ASN A 49 15.00 -9.89 12.49
C ASN A 49 15.08 -9.19 13.86
N GLU A 50 14.97 -7.85 13.88
CA GLU A 50 14.89 -7.09 15.13
C GLU A 50 13.63 -7.45 15.93
N ILE A 51 12.45 -7.43 15.28
CA ILE A 51 11.16 -7.75 15.92
C ILE A 51 11.14 -9.20 16.43
N HIS A 52 11.68 -10.14 15.66
CA HIS A 52 11.79 -11.55 16.06
C HIS A 52 12.64 -11.74 17.33
N ARG A 53 13.48 -10.77 17.68
CA ARG A 53 14.38 -10.82 18.85
C ARG A 53 13.96 -9.86 19.96
N TYR A 54 12.78 -9.24 19.87
CA TYR A 54 12.27 -8.38 20.92
C TYR A 54 12.17 -9.11 22.24
N ARG A 55 12.49 -8.40 23.32
CA ARG A 55 12.07 -8.80 24.66
C ARG A 55 10.69 -8.20 24.90
N SER A 56 9.82 -8.98 25.52
CA SER A 56 8.50 -8.52 25.95
C SER A 56 8.59 -7.83 27.31
N GLU A 57 7.54 -7.06 27.66
CA GLU A 57 7.42 -6.39 28.96
C GLU A 57 8.50 -5.35 29.24
N GLU A 58 9.07 -4.75 28.19
CA GLU A 58 9.98 -3.62 28.34
C GLU A 58 9.23 -2.37 28.83
N PHE A 59 9.74 -1.76 29.90
CA PHE A 59 9.22 -0.51 30.46
C PHE A 59 10.30 0.58 30.46
N GLY A 60 9.91 1.81 30.15
CA GLY A 60 10.78 2.98 30.19
C GLY A 60 10.87 3.71 28.84
N THR A 61 11.54 4.87 28.85
CA THR A 61 11.74 5.70 27.65
C THR A 61 12.72 5.09 26.65
N ASP A 62 13.52 4.13 27.09
CA ASP A 62 14.57 3.48 26.29
C ASP A 62 14.11 2.12 25.73
N ALA A 63 12.81 1.81 25.83
CA ALA A 63 12.23 0.56 25.34
C ALA A 63 12.36 0.47 23.81
N VAL A 64 12.95 -0.62 23.33
CA VAL A 64 13.07 -0.92 21.89
C VAL A 64 11.73 -1.43 21.37
N ASN A 65 11.05 -2.27 22.16
CA ASN A 65 9.73 -2.80 21.87
C ASN A 65 8.61 -1.87 22.35
N LEU A 66 8.52 -0.67 21.78
CA LEU A 66 7.59 0.39 22.19
C LEU A 66 6.11 -0.06 22.26
N PHE A 67 5.71 -1.01 21.41
CA PHE A 67 4.33 -1.50 21.31
C PHE A 67 4.10 -2.83 22.04
N ASN A 68 5.11 -3.34 22.75
CA ASN A 68 5.07 -4.66 23.39
C ASN A 68 4.60 -5.76 22.42
N ILE A 69 5.17 -5.79 21.21
CA ILE A 69 4.93 -6.83 20.22
C ILE A 69 5.58 -8.12 20.70
N TYR A 70 4.79 -9.19 20.75
CA TYR A 70 5.25 -10.53 21.08
C TYR A 70 5.80 -11.20 19.81
N PRO A 71 7.09 -11.58 19.74
CA PRO A 71 7.68 -12.25 18.58
C PRO A 71 6.92 -13.50 18.11
N GLU A 72 6.29 -14.21 19.04
CA GLU A 72 5.48 -15.42 18.77
C GLU A 72 4.23 -15.11 17.94
N THR A 73 3.86 -13.84 17.78
CA THR A 73 2.73 -13.41 16.95
C THR A 73 3.12 -13.11 15.50
N ILE A 74 4.41 -13.18 15.17
CA ILE A 74 4.90 -13.09 13.79
C ILE A 74 4.30 -14.27 13.00
N PRO A 75 3.56 -14.02 11.91
CA PRO A 75 2.86 -15.09 11.21
C PRO A 75 3.82 -15.89 10.33
N GLU A 76 3.69 -17.23 10.32
CA GLU A 76 4.58 -18.14 9.59
C GLU A 76 4.81 -17.78 8.12
N TRP A 77 3.79 -17.23 7.43
CA TRP A 77 3.89 -16.88 6.02
C TRP A 77 4.90 -15.78 5.72
N ILE A 78 5.33 -14.99 6.71
CA ILE A 78 6.28 -13.89 6.47
C ILE A 78 7.71 -14.40 6.26
N ASP A 79 8.03 -15.59 6.81
CA ASP A 79 9.35 -16.18 6.69
C ASP A 79 9.66 -16.51 5.22
N GLY A 80 10.78 -15.99 4.73
CA GLY A 80 11.15 -16.03 3.32
C GLY A 80 10.26 -15.22 2.38
N TRP A 81 9.18 -14.59 2.85
CA TRP A 81 8.29 -13.81 1.98
C TRP A 81 8.81 -12.42 1.68
N VAL A 82 9.56 -11.80 2.58
CA VAL A 82 10.25 -10.52 2.33
C VAL A 82 11.67 -10.82 1.84
N PRO A 83 11.97 -10.62 0.55
CA PRO A 83 13.31 -10.86 0.00
C PRO A 83 14.34 -9.87 0.56
N GLU A 84 15.61 -10.14 0.27
CA GLU A 84 16.68 -9.16 0.40
C GLU A 84 16.37 -7.92 -0.47
N ASP A 85 16.85 -6.74 -0.03
CA ASP A 85 16.63 -5.45 -0.70
C ASP A 85 15.16 -5.11 -0.99
N SER A 86 14.24 -5.64 -0.19
CA SER A 86 12.79 -5.47 -0.32
C SER A 86 12.16 -5.16 1.03
N GLY A 87 11.05 -4.42 1.00
CA GLY A 87 10.33 -4.05 2.21
C GLY A 87 9.03 -3.32 1.91
N TYR A 88 8.20 -3.16 2.93
CA TYR A 88 6.90 -2.49 2.81
C TYR A 88 6.44 -1.93 4.16
N PHE A 89 5.40 -1.09 4.12
CA PHE A 89 4.70 -0.66 5.31
C PHE A 89 3.63 -1.69 5.70
N VAL A 90 3.72 -2.20 6.93
CA VAL A 90 2.73 -3.14 7.49
C VAL A 90 1.34 -2.52 7.55
N GLY A 91 0.31 -3.37 7.54
CA GLY A 91 -1.08 -2.94 7.47
C GLY A 91 -1.57 -2.18 8.70
N ASN A 92 -1.06 -2.53 9.88
CA ASN A 92 -1.47 -1.88 11.12
C ASN A 92 -0.45 -2.10 12.25
N LEU A 93 -0.46 -1.18 13.22
CA LEU A 93 0.35 -1.25 14.43
C LEU A 93 -0.41 -0.62 15.59
N GLY A 94 -0.40 -1.30 16.73
CA GLY A 94 -0.99 -0.83 17.99
C GLY A 94 -0.45 -1.62 19.18
N PRO A 95 -0.93 -1.31 20.40
CA PRO A 95 -0.49 -1.99 21.61
C PRO A 95 -0.69 -3.51 21.52
N GLY A 96 0.40 -4.28 21.64
CA GLY A 96 0.42 -5.74 21.55
C GLY A 96 0.04 -6.31 20.18
N ARG A 97 -0.01 -5.49 19.12
CA ARG A 97 -0.53 -5.92 17.82
C ARG A 97 0.23 -5.29 16.65
N MET A 98 0.73 -6.16 15.76
CA MET A 98 1.23 -5.78 14.45
C MET A 98 0.51 -6.62 13.38
N ASP A 99 -0.12 -5.95 12.41
CA ASP A 99 -0.74 -6.62 11.27
C ASP A 99 0.23 -6.63 10.10
N PHE A 100 1.01 -7.72 10.00
CA PHE A 100 2.02 -7.91 8.98
C PHE A 100 1.47 -7.97 7.55
N ARG A 101 0.14 -8.00 7.32
CA ARG A 101 -0.38 -8.07 5.96
C ARG A 101 0.06 -6.87 5.13
N PHE A 102 0.39 -7.13 3.88
CA PHE A 102 0.65 -6.12 2.86
C PHE A 102 -0.66 -5.50 2.38
N PHE A 103 -0.74 -4.17 2.34
CA PHE A 103 -1.86 -3.43 1.77
C PHE A 103 -1.35 -2.56 0.62
N ALA A 104 -1.76 -2.87 -0.61
CA ALA A 104 -1.22 -2.22 -1.81
C ALA A 104 -1.45 -0.71 -1.80
N PHE A 105 -2.68 -0.27 -1.56
CA PHE A 105 -3.00 1.15 -1.72
C PHE A 105 -2.27 2.04 -0.71
N GLY A 106 -2.11 1.59 0.55
CA GLY A 106 -1.33 2.31 1.55
C GLY A 106 0.14 2.46 1.15
N ASN A 107 0.74 1.37 0.68
CA ASN A 107 2.12 1.32 0.21
C ASN A 107 2.35 2.19 -1.03
N LEU A 108 1.53 2.05 -2.06
CA LEU A 108 1.62 2.84 -3.29
C LEU A 108 1.41 4.35 -3.03
N LEU A 109 0.42 4.71 -2.19
CA LEU A 109 0.22 6.11 -1.80
C LEU A 109 1.35 6.65 -0.92
N SER A 110 2.06 5.80 -0.17
CA SER A 110 3.21 6.25 0.62
C SER A 110 4.34 6.74 -0.28
N ILE A 111 4.56 6.11 -1.43
CA ILE A 111 5.46 6.58 -2.49
C ILE A 111 4.90 7.87 -3.06
N LEU A 112 3.65 7.86 -3.53
CA LEU A 112 3.05 8.99 -4.25
C LEU A 112 2.95 10.29 -3.44
N PHE A 113 2.80 10.21 -2.12
CA PHE A 113 2.80 11.39 -1.25
C PHE A 113 4.16 11.70 -0.63
N GLY A 114 5.24 11.01 -1.03
CA GLY A 114 6.59 11.19 -0.46
C GLY A 114 6.68 10.88 1.04
N LEU A 115 5.78 10.04 1.55
CA LEU A 115 5.87 9.51 2.90
C LEU A 115 6.99 8.48 3.01
N ALA A 116 7.14 7.59 2.04
CA ALA A 116 8.28 6.69 1.95
C ALA A 116 9.57 7.48 1.67
N THR A 117 10.72 7.00 2.16
CA THR A 117 12.02 7.49 1.66
C THR A 117 12.27 6.97 0.25
N GLU A 118 13.28 7.50 -0.45
CA GLU A 118 13.70 6.97 -1.76
C GLU A 118 14.07 5.48 -1.67
N ASP A 119 14.83 5.11 -0.65
CA ASP A 119 15.23 3.73 -0.41
C ASP A 119 14.04 2.81 -0.10
N GLN A 120 13.13 3.23 0.78
CA GLN A 120 11.89 2.49 1.06
C GLN A 120 11.02 2.35 -0.20
N SER A 121 10.95 3.39 -1.03
CA SER A 121 10.19 3.35 -2.28
C SER A 121 10.80 2.35 -3.27
N ARG A 122 12.13 2.32 -3.40
CA ARG A 122 12.86 1.36 -4.22
C ARG A 122 12.65 -0.07 -3.72
N GLN A 123 12.84 -0.32 -2.41
CA GLN A 123 12.63 -1.63 -1.80
C GLN A 123 11.19 -2.12 -1.96
N LEU A 124 10.20 -1.24 -1.92
CA LEU A 124 8.81 -1.57 -2.16
C LEU A 124 8.54 -1.97 -3.63
N MET A 125 9.18 -1.30 -4.59
CA MET A 125 9.09 -1.71 -6.00
C MET A 125 9.82 -3.04 -6.26
N ASN A 126 10.95 -3.28 -5.58
CA ASN A 126 11.63 -4.58 -5.58
C ASN A 126 10.75 -5.69 -5.03
N LEU A 127 9.99 -5.44 -3.96
CA LEU A 127 9.04 -6.42 -3.43
C LEU A 127 8.00 -6.82 -4.49
N TYR A 128 7.48 -5.86 -5.27
CA TYR A 128 6.56 -6.16 -6.37
C TYR A 128 7.22 -6.98 -7.49
N LEU A 129 8.49 -6.73 -7.81
CA LEU A 129 9.26 -7.52 -8.77
C LEU A 129 9.41 -8.97 -8.30
N GLU A 130 9.86 -9.16 -7.06
CA GLU A 130 10.17 -10.46 -6.46
C GLU A 130 8.92 -11.27 -6.07
N ARG A 131 7.79 -10.61 -5.85
CA ARG A 131 6.50 -11.22 -5.48
C ARG A 131 5.41 -10.94 -6.52
N TRP A 132 5.81 -10.80 -7.79
CA TRP A 132 4.91 -10.44 -8.89
C TRP A 132 3.69 -11.35 -8.98
N ASP A 133 3.86 -12.68 -8.92
CA ASP A 133 2.75 -13.61 -9.04
C ASP A 133 1.75 -13.52 -7.89
N GLU A 134 2.22 -13.14 -6.69
CA GLU A 134 1.39 -13.04 -5.49
C GLU A 134 0.70 -11.69 -5.35
N LEU A 135 1.37 -10.60 -5.72
CA LEU A 135 0.91 -9.21 -5.57
C LEU A 135 0.25 -8.64 -6.84
N VAL A 136 0.56 -9.19 -8.01
CA VAL A 136 0.01 -8.81 -9.31
C VAL A 136 -0.71 -9.99 -9.98
N GLY A 137 -0.06 -11.14 -10.12
CA GLY A 137 -0.64 -12.32 -10.75
C GLY A 137 -1.12 -12.04 -12.20
N ALA A 138 -2.31 -12.53 -12.53
CA ALA A 138 -2.97 -12.34 -13.83
C ALA A 138 -3.83 -11.08 -13.93
N MET A 139 -4.05 -10.38 -12.81
CA MET A 139 -4.80 -9.12 -12.79
C MET A 139 -4.23 -8.18 -11.72
N PRO A 140 -3.58 -7.07 -12.09
CA PRO A 140 -3.14 -6.09 -11.12
C PRO A 140 -4.33 -5.32 -10.50
N VAL A 141 -4.28 -4.86 -9.24
CA VAL A 141 -3.27 -5.16 -8.21
C VAL A 141 -3.98 -5.84 -7.04
N LYS A 142 -3.31 -6.80 -6.39
CA LYS A 142 -3.84 -7.40 -5.17
C LYS A 142 -4.03 -6.35 -4.08
N LEU A 143 -5.23 -6.28 -3.51
CA LEU A 143 -5.52 -5.28 -2.49
C LEU A 143 -4.79 -5.57 -1.17
N VAL A 144 -4.85 -6.83 -0.72
CA VAL A 144 -4.23 -7.29 0.54
C VAL A 144 -3.55 -8.64 0.34
N PHE A 145 -2.37 -8.83 0.92
CA PHE A 145 -1.70 -10.13 0.97
C PHE A 145 -1.20 -10.48 2.38
N PRO A 146 -1.35 -11.74 2.83
CA PRO A 146 -2.22 -12.78 2.27
C PRO A 146 -3.69 -12.57 2.67
N ALA A 147 -4.60 -13.33 2.05
CA ALA A 147 -5.97 -13.45 2.51
C ALA A 147 -6.04 -14.16 3.88
N VAL A 148 -6.94 -13.70 4.77
CA VAL A 148 -7.29 -14.43 5.98
C VAL A 148 -8.17 -15.63 5.64
N LYS A 149 -7.98 -16.76 6.33
CA LYS A 149 -8.61 -18.06 6.04
C LYS A 149 -9.09 -18.74 7.33
N GLY A 150 -9.92 -19.77 7.20
CA GLY A 150 -10.35 -20.63 8.31
C GLY A 150 -10.97 -19.84 9.46
N GLU A 151 -10.64 -20.23 10.70
CA GLU A 151 -11.12 -19.56 11.90
C GLU A 151 -10.74 -18.08 11.95
N LYS A 152 -9.52 -17.73 11.51
CA LYS A 152 -9.08 -16.33 11.47
C LYS A 152 -9.99 -15.50 10.56
N TRP A 153 -10.44 -16.03 9.43
CA TRP A 153 -11.44 -15.35 8.59
C TRP A 153 -12.77 -15.18 9.32
N ALA A 154 -13.28 -16.24 9.97
CA ALA A 154 -14.54 -16.19 10.70
C ALA A 154 -14.51 -15.11 11.79
N TYR A 155 -13.48 -15.10 12.63
CA TYR A 155 -13.34 -14.12 13.72
C TYR A 155 -13.03 -12.70 13.24
N THR A 156 -12.20 -12.54 12.20
CA THR A 156 -11.80 -11.20 11.73
C THR A 156 -12.90 -10.50 10.95
N THR A 157 -13.69 -11.27 10.18
CA THR A 157 -14.68 -10.70 9.27
C THR A 157 -16.12 -10.86 9.77
N GLY A 158 -16.36 -11.61 10.84
CA GLY A 158 -17.70 -12.02 11.26
C GLY A 158 -18.33 -13.01 10.27
N SER A 159 -17.50 -13.89 9.68
CA SER A 159 -17.89 -14.84 8.63
C SER A 159 -18.56 -14.18 7.42
N ASP A 160 -18.08 -13.00 7.01
CA ASP A 160 -18.66 -12.23 5.90
C ASP A 160 -18.51 -13.00 4.57
N PRO A 161 -19.62 -13.46 3.96
CA PRO A 161 -19.60 -14.28 2.76
C PRO A 161 -19.14 -13.53 1.50
N LYS A 162 -19.07 -12.19 1.52
CA LYS A 162 -18.50 -11.40 0.43
C LYS A 162 -16.97 -11.37 0.50
N ASN A 163 -16.39 -11.54 1.70
CA ASN A 163 -14.96 -11.46 1.96
C ASN A 163 -14.33 -12.83 2.24
N VAL A 164 -14.79 -13.87 1.54
CA VAL A 164 -14.16 -15.20 1.57
C VAL A 164 -12.71 -15.12 1.09
N PRO A 165 -11.83 -16.09 1.44
CA PRO A 165 -10.43 -16.03 1.06
C PRO A 165 -10.19 -15.81 -0.43
N TRP A 166 -9.35 -14.82 -0.75
CA TRP A 166 -9.01 -14.39 -2.11
C TRP A 166 -10.20 -13.82 -2.87
N SER A 167 -11.11 -13.15 -2.17
CA SER A 167 -12.23 -12.46 -2.78
C SER A 167 -12.44 -11.08 -2.18
N TYR A 168 -12.91 -10.15 -3.03
CA TYR A 168 -13.26 -8.79 -2.65
C TYR A 168 -12.16 -8.12 -1.81
N HIS A 169 -12.43 -7.68 -0.58
CA HIS A 169 -11.42 -7.03 0.24
C HIS A 169 -10.39 -8.01 0.83
N ASN A 170 -10.71 -9.29 0.92
CA ASN A 170 -9.87 -10.33 1.51
C ASN A 170 -8.92 -10.96 0.47
N GLY A 171 -8.07 -10.11 -0.12
CA GLY A 171 -7.04 -10.53 -1.08
C GLY A 171 -7.53 -10.71 -2.52
N GLY A 172 -8.66 -10.10 -2.88
CA GLY A 172 -9.04 -9.89 -4.27
C GLY A 172 -8.09 -8.90 -4.98
N HIS A 173 -8.15 -8.91 -6.30
CA HIS A 173 -7.40 -8.02 -7.18
C HIS A 173 -8.29 -6.90 -7.71
N TRP A 174 -7.81 -5.67 -7.62
CA TRP A 174 -8.62 -4.47 -7.83
C TRP A 174 -8.02 -3.59 -8.93
N PRO A 175 -8.62 -3.57 -10.14
CA PRO A 175 -8.16 -2.75 -11.25
C PRO A 175 -8.16 -1.25 -10.94
N CYS A 176 -9.00 -0.79 -10.02
CA CYS A 176 -9.04 0.62 -9.61
C CYS A 176 -7.73 1.11 -8.94
N LEU A 177 -6.83 0.22 -8.54
CA LEU A 177 -5.53 0.57 -7.95
C LEU A 177 -4.41 0.76 -8.98
N VAL A 178 -4.67 0.44 -10.25
CA VAL A 178 -3.66 0.44 -11.32
C VAL A 178 -3.02 1.82 -11.50
N TRP A 179 -3.80 2.90 -11.43
CA TRP A 179 -3.26 4.26 -11.53
C TRP A 179 -2.23 4.57 -10.44
N ALA A 180 -2.46 4.07 -9.21
CA ALA A 180 -1.58 4.32 -8.08
C ALA A 180 -0.27 3.54 -8.24
N PHE A 181 -0.35 2.31 -8.76
CA PHE A 181 0.84 1.53 -9.09
C PHE A 181 1.65 2.23 -10.18
N VAL A 182 1.02 2.60 -11.29
CA VAL A 182 1.71 3.24 -12.41
C VAL A 182 2.35 4.56 -11.98
N GLY A 183 1.66 5.38 -11.18
CA GLY A 183 2.25 6.60 -10.64
C GLY A 183 3.44 6.33 -9.72
N ALA A 184 3.37 5.33 -8.84
CA ALA A 184 4.48 4.94 -7.98
C ALA A 184 5.68 4.40 -8.79
N ALA A 185 5.41 3.63 -9.85
CA ALA A 185 6.42 3.11 -10.76
C ALA A 185 7.14 4.24 -11.49
N ILE A 186 6.43 5.24 -12.03
CA ILE A 186 7.02 6.43 -12.65
C ILE A 186 7.87 7.20 -11.63
N ARG A 187 7.30 7.46 -10.44
CA ARG A 187 7.98 8.23 -9.38
C ARG A 187 9.28 7.60 -8.89
N THR A 188 9.44 6.29 -9.07
CA THR A 188 10.63 5.54 -8.66
C THR A 188 11.52 5.14 -9.84
N GLY A 189 11.24 5.59 -11.07
CA GLY A 189 11.99 5.24 -12.27
C GLY A 189 11.73 3.82 -12.81
N HIS A 190 10.75 3.09 -12.27
CA HIS A 190 10.37 1.74 -12.71
C HIS A 190 9.31 1.76 -13.83
N HIS A 191 9.46 2.65 -14.83
CA HIS A 191 8.48 2.84 -15.91
C HIS A 191 8.10 1.53 -16.62
N HIS A 192 9.06 0.61 -16.79
CA HIS A 192 8.84 -0.71 -17.38
C HIS A 192 7.76 -1.54 -16.65
N LEU A 193 7.67 -1.44 -15.32
CA LEU A 193 6.61 -2.11 -14.55
C LEU A 193 5.26 -1.44 -14.76
N GLY A 194 5.24 -0.11 -14.85
CA GLY A 194 4.05 0.65 -15.19
C GLY A 194 3.48 0.23 -16.55
N HIS A 195 4.32 0.16 -17.58
CA HIS A 195 3.93 -0.31 -18.92
C HIS A 195 3.41 -1.75 -18.90
N LYS A 196 4.11 -2.67 -18.20
CA LYS A 196 3.69 -4.08 -18.07
C LYS A 196 2.29 -4.20 -17.47
N ILE A 197 2.01 -3.49 -16.37
CA ILE A 197 0.67 -3.51 -15.75
C ILE A 197 -0.38 -2.91 -16.68
N LEU A 198 -0.08 -1.79 -17.33
CA LEU A 198 -1.02 -1.16 -18.25
C LEU A 198 -1.40 -2.10 -19.40
N GLU A 199 -0.42 -2.76 -20.00
CA GLU A 199 -0.64 -3.74 -21.06
C GLU A 199 -1.55 -4.89 -20.59
N MET A 200 -1.26 -5.46 -19.42
CA MET A 200 -2.07 -6.54 -18.84
C MET A 200 -3.54 -6.14 -18.70
N VAL A 201 -3.82 -4.96 -18.15
CA VAL A 201 -5.22 -4.53 -17.94
C VAL A 201 -5.91 -4.13 -19.23
N MET A 202 -5.20 -3.50 -20.17
CA MET A 202 -5.77 -3.14 -21.48
C MET A 202 -6.11 -4.37 -22.32
N GLN A 203 -5.37 -5.47 -22.17
CA GLN A 203 -5.66 -6.73 -22.85
C GLN A 203 -6.86 -7.49 -22.25
N LYS A 204 -7.11 -7.34 -20.94
CA LYS A 204 -8.07 -8.16 -20.18
C LYS A 204 -9.38 -7.45 -19.83
N LEU A 205 -9.33 -6.24 -19.27
CA LEU A 205 -10.53 -5.54 -18.78
C LEU A 205 -11.62 -5.31 -19.84
N PRO A 206 -11.31 -4.90 -21.09
CA PRO A 206 -12.35 -4.70 -22.09
C PRO A 206 -13.08 -6.01 -22.46
N LYS A 207 -12.36 -7.13 -22.51
CA LYS A 207 -12.92 -8.46 -22.82
C LYS A 207 -13.85 -8.96 -21.70
N ASP A 208 -13.47 -8.65 -20.46
CA ASP A 208 -14.22 -9.03 -19.26
C ASP A 208 -15.32 -8.01 -18.89
N GLN A 209 -15.60 -7.01 -19.74
CA GLN A 209 -16.61 -5.97 -19.51
C GLN A 209 -16.36 -5.11 -18.27
N TRP A 210 -15.09 -4.76 -18.01
CA TRP A 210 -14.66 -3.86 -16.92
C TRP A 210 -15.20 -4.24 -15.53
N PRO A 211 -14.85 -5.42 -14.98
CA PRO A 211 -15.29 -5.82 -13.66
C PRO A 211 -14.80 -4.90 -12.54
N GLU A 212 -15.53 -4.86 -11.44
CA GLU A 212 -15.16 -4.15 -10.21
C GLU A 212 -13.90 -4.73 -9.55
N TYR A 213 -13.79 -6.06 -9.49
CA TYR A 213 -12.66 -6.78 -8.89
C TYR A 213 -12.55 -8.20 -9.47
N TYR A 214 -11.43 -8.85 -9.17
CA TYR A 214 -11.13 -10.23 -9.54
C TYR A 214 -10.80 -11.06 -8.30
N ASP A 215 -11.21 -12.32 -8.34
CA ASP A 215 -11.01 -13.31 -7.28
C ASP A 215 -9.88 -14.29 -7.60
N GLY A 216 -9.46 -15.03 -6.58
CA GLY A 216 -8.48 -16.09 -6.67
C GLY A 216 -7.06 -15.62 -6.33
N LYS A 217 -6.20 -16.59 -5.99
CA LYS A 217 -4.81 -16.31 -5.59
C LYS A 217 -4.07 -15.46 -6.62
N THR A 218 -4.34 -15.65 -7.91
CA THR A 218 -3.68 -14.94 -9.00
C THR A 218 -4.62 -14.03 -9.79
N GLY A 219 -5.87 -13.81 -9.34
CA GLY A 219 -6.78 -12.87 -10.03
C GLY A 219 -7.32 -13.38 -11.37
N THR A 220 -7.36 -14.71 -11.56
CA THR A 220 -7.81 -15.33 -12.81
C THR A 220 -9.33 -15.40 -12.96
N LEU A 221 -10.08 -15.23 -11.86
CA LEU A 221 -11.53 -15.30 -11.85
C LEU A 221 -12.11 -13.89 -11.79
N ILE A 222 -13.10 -13.58 -12.62
CA ILE A 222 -13.91 -12.37 -12.41
C ILE A 222 -14.56 -12.48 -11.02
N GLY A 223 -14.56 -11.39 -10.25
CA GLY A 223 -15.03 -11.39 -8.88
C GLY A 223 -16.44 -11.96 -8.77
N ARG A 224 -16.66 -12.86 -7.80
CA ARG A 224 -17.91 -13.63 -7.67
C ARG A 224 -19.17 -12.78 -7.66
N ARG A 225 -19.07 -11.57 -7.11
CA ARG A 225 -20.15 -10.56 -7.05
C ARG A 225 -19.67 -9.22 -7.61
N ALA A 226 -18.76 -9.23 -8.58
CA ALA A 226 -18.28 -8.00 -9.20
C ALA A 226 -19.36 -7.40 -10.10
N ASN A 227 -19.59 -6.10 -9.96
CA ASN A 227 -20.32 -5.37 -10.98
C ASN A 227 -19.47 -5.27 -12.26
N PHE A 228 -20.13 -5.31 -13.41
CA PHE A 228 -19.53 -4.99 -14.70
C PHE A 228 -19.63 -3.50 -14.99
N TYR A 229 -18.84 -3.02 -15.96
CA TYR A 229 -18.80 -1.63 -16.38
C TYR A 229 -18.48 -0.67 -15.24
N GLN A 230 -17.66 -1.12 -14.30
CA GLN A 230 -17.37 -0.38 -13.09
C GLN A 230 -16.54 0.88 -13.43
N PRO A 231 -17.05 2.10 -13.15
CA PRO A 231 -16.43 3.33 -13.65
C PRO A 231 -14.99 3.52 -13.19
N TRP A 232 -14.67 3.16 -11.94
CA TRP A 232 -13.30 3.31 -11.41
C TRP A 232 -12.29 2.35 -12.03
N SER A 233 -12.72 1.24 -12.62
CA SER A 233 -11.83 0.25 -13.26
C SER A 233 -11.40 0.78 -14.62
N ALA A 234 -12.35 1.36 -15.36
CA ALA A 234 -12.08 2.07 -16.61
C ALA A 234 -11.27 3.35 -16.36
N ALA A 235 -11.68 4.19 -15.41
CA ALA A 235 -11.00 5.45 -15.11
C ALA A 235 -9.55 5.24 -14.67
N ALA A 236 -9.28 4.25 -13.80
CA ALA A 236 -7.90 3.94 -13.38
C ALA A 236 -7.01 3.55 -14.56
N THR A 237 -7.55 2.82 -15.54
CA THR A 237 -6.82 2.44 -16.76
C THR A 237 -6.50 3.66 -17.63
N ILE A 238 -7.47 4.57 -17.79
CA ILE A 238 -7.29 5.82 -18.56
C ILE A 238 -6.25 6.72 -17.90
N VAL A 239 -6.32 6.88 -16.57
CA VAL A 239 -5.36 7.69 -15.80
C VAL A 239 -3.96 7.08 -15.89
N ALA A 240 -3.83 5.76 -15.72
CA ALA A 240 -2.56 5.06 -15.88
C ALA A 240 -1.97 5.23 -17.29
N HIS A 241 -2.80 5.12 -18.33
CA HIS A 241 -2.37 5.38 -19.70
C HIS A 241 -1.87 6.82 -19.87
N ARG A 242 -2.59 7.81 -19.33
CA ARG A 242 -2.16 9.21 -19.38
C ARG A 242 -0.83 9.42 -18.68
N PHE A 243 -0.65 8.85 -17.48
CA PHE A 243 0.60 8.95 -16.74
C PHE A 243 1.83 8.46 -17.51
N LEU A 244 1.70 7.41 -18.33
CA LEU A 244 2.83 6.84 -19.07
C LEU A 244 3.11 7.53 -20.41
N HIS A 245 2.16 8.27 -20.97
CA HIS A 245 2.27 8.82 -22.33
C HIS A 245 2.29 10.35 -22.38
N ASP A 246 2.01 11.02 -21.26
CA ASP A 246 2.06 12.47 -21.15
C ASP A 246 3.38 12.91 -20.49
N GLN A 247 4.17 13.73 -21.19
CA GLN A 247 5.48 14.21 -20.76
C GLN A 247 5.41 15.07 -19.48
N ASP A 248 4.23 15.63 -19.16
CA ASP A 248 4.04 16.42 -17.95
C ASP A 248 3.63 15.59 -16.72
N SER A 249 3.44 14.26 -16.87
CA SER A 249 3.02 13.39 -15.76
C SER A 249 4.04 13.33 -14.63
N GLU A 250 5.33 13.39 -14.94
CA GLU A 250 6.37 13.48 -13.93
C GLU A 250 6.24 14.77 -13.10
N LYS A 251 5.88 15.89 -13.74
CA LYS A 251 5.66 17.17 -13.04
C LYS A 251 4.51 17.11 -12.06
N VAL A 252 3.46 16.31 -12.34
CA VAL A 252 2.35 16.07 -11.41
C VAL A 252 2.84 15.39 -10.13
N PHE A 253 3.74 14.41 -10.25
CA PHE A 253 4.28 13.74 -9.07
C PHE A 253 5.33 14.58 -8.34
N GLN A 254 6.08 15.42 -9.06
CA GLN A 254 7.01 16.38 -8.48
C GLN A 254 6.26 17.50 -7.72
N SER A 255 5.14 18.00 -8.25
CA SER A 255 4.35 19.05 -7.57
C SER A 255 3.69 18.56 -6.28
N ILE A 256 3.31 17.28 -6.21
CA ILE A 256 2.73 16.66 -5.00
C ILE A 256 3.75 16.62 -3.84
N THR A 257 5.05 16.73 -4.12
CA THR A 257 6.07 16.83 -3.06
C THR A 257 7.36 17.50 -3.55
N PHE A 258 7.45 18.82 -3.45
CA PHE A 258 8.71 19.55 -3.18
C PHE A 258 8.41 20.81 -2.36
N GLY A 259 8.21 20.61 -1.06
CA GLY A 259 8.67 21.58 -0.08
C GLY A 259 10.01 21.08 0.42
N SER A 260 11.10 21.64 -0.13
CA SER A 260 12.44 21.55 0.44
C SER A 260 12.48 22.12 1.87
#